data_AF-A0A3B1KB73-F1
#
_entry.id   AF-A0A3B1KB73-F1
#
_cell.length_a   1.000
_cell.length_b   1.000
_cell.length_c   1.000
_cell.angle_alpha   90.00
_cell.angle_beta   90.00
_cell.angle_gamma   90.00
#
_symmetry.space_group_name_H-M   'P 1'
#
loop_
_entity.id
_entity.type
_entity.pdbx_description
1 polymer ?
#
loop_
_entity_poly.entity_id
_entity_poly.type
_entity_poly.pdbx_seq_one_letter_code
_entity_poly.pdbx_strand_id
1 'polypeptide(L)'
;MFNDKNTYTTCFLRFDVEVVKAGSSVRWGGAHFALHEDVIASVCDVMAVEERAECSKWLKERDRSGRIAGVDRLRVCAVLERCADQLAILGNIMPDIRRVRPGAEEAEGLCRAERRQTLAKAERDRQVVAQVITDLLSEIQESGTFYSLVQATEEEKRKGDLQPDTFISQELRIKDLQQQLVDIQKEKTLEIERLDGIRTEMEKQLQQVTLQTSKKKNYAISSTDLFIYQGEKMARQKEQSLKEKKKMVQARIEEAIRVQEDTESFLKTEKTDLQEKLEKEQELSILKSQRADIQAQLQSLALKCKEMDQFIIVDEMEREALQLQLEKEQQEKEAATKIQAWWRGTLVRKAMKAKSKAKGGKKGKRKGKGKKK
;
A
#
# COMPACT_ATOMS: atom_id res chain seq x y z
N MET A 1 2.70 7.52 -25.35
CA MET A 1 4.13 7.20 -25.45
C MET A 1 4.91 8.31 -24.76
N PHE A 2 5.16 8.18 -23.47
CA PHE A 2 6.19 8.94 -22.75
C PHE A 2 6.72 7.96 -21.70
N ASN A 3 8.00 7.65 -21.83
CA ASN A 3 8.71 6.61 -21.09
C ASN A 3 9.74 7.35 -20.23
N ASP A 4 9.42 7.61 -18.96
CA ASP A 4 10.40 8.08 -17.97
C ASP A 4 10.57 6.99 -16.92
N LYS A 5 11.68 6.25 -17.07
CA LYS A 5 12.23 5.37 -16.05
C LYS A 5 13.31 6.15 -15.32
N ASN A 6 13.01 6.59 -14.10
CA ASN A 6 14.04 6.95 -13.13
C ASN A 6 13.55 6.54 -11.73
N THR A 7 13.87 5.30 -11.38
CA THR A 7 13.75 4.75 -10.03
C THR A 7 14.96 5.17 -9.20
N TYR A 8 14.76 6.15 -8.32
CA TYR A 8 15.62 6.35 -7.14
C TYR A 8 14.82 5.93 -5.91
N THR A 9 15.04 4.71 -5.46
CA THR A 9 14.60 4.20 -4.16
C THR A 9 15.58 4.66 -3.09
N THR A 10 15.20 5.68 -2.32
CA THR A 10 15.87 6.07 -1.08
C THR A 10 15.02 5.56 0.08
N CYS A 11 15.38 4.41 0.62
CA CYS A 11 14.80 3.89 1.86
C CYS A 11 15.46 4.60 3.04
N PHE A 12 14.70 5.45 3.73
CA PHE A 12 15.05 6.04 5.02
C PHE A 12 13.97 5.63 6.04
N LEU A 13 14.40 5.43 7.29
CA LEU A 13 13.65 5.07 8.50
C LEU A 13 13.44 3.56 8.67
N ARG A 14 13.79 2.93 9.81
CA ARG A 14 13.45 3.36 11.17
C ARG A 14 14.35 2.60 12.18
N PHE A 15 15.09 3.33 13.02
CA PHE A 15 15.67 2.81 14.26
C PHE A 15 14.64 3.07 15.36
N ASP A 16 14.07 2.01 15.92
CA ASP A 16 13.30 2.09 17.17
C ASP A 16 14.32 2.13 18.32
N VAL A 17 14.42 3.28 18.98
CA VAL A 17 15.05 3.43 20.29
C VAL A 17 13.94 3.69 21.29
N GLU A 18 13.54 2.62 21.98
CA GLU A 18 12.69 2.71 23.17
C GLU A 18 13.46 3.40 24.29
N VAL A 19 13.07 4.64 24.59
CA VAL A 19 13.48 5.35 25.80
C VAL A 19 12.48 5.01 26.90
N VAL A 20 12.81 4.00 27.71
CA VAL A 20 12.12 3.75 28.98
C VAL A 20 12.84 4.51 30.09
N LYS A 21 12.13 5.49 30.64
CA LYS A 21 12.46 6.18 31.89
C LYS A 21 12.43 5.19 33.06
N ALA A 22 13.52 5.09 33.80
CA ALA A 22 13.49 4.70 35.20
C ALA A 22 14.52 5.54 35.96
N GLY A 23 14.01 6.49 36.76
CA GLY A 23 14.83 7.18 37.75
C GLY A 23 15.13 6.24 38.91
N SER A 24 16.37 6.28 39.40
CA SER A 24 16.72 5.84 40.76
C SER A 24 18.07 6.42 41.16
N SER A 25 18.02 7.18 42.24
CA SER A 25 19.12 7.72 43.03
C SER A 25 19.88 6.60 43.74
N VAL A 26 21.21 6.54 43.60
CA VAL A 26 22.14 5.87 44.54
C VAL A 26 23.48 6.62 44.46
N ARG A 27 23.72 7.58 45.35
CA ARG A 27 24.48 7.46 46.62
C ARG A 27 25.96 7.09 46.39
N TRP A 28 26.80 8.13 46.50
CA TRP A 28 28.26 8.08 46.55
C TRP A 28 28.72 7.25 47.75
N GLY A 29 29.61 6.29 47.51
CA GLY A 29 30.32 5.52 48.54
C GLY A 29 31.81 5.62 48.30
N GLY A 30 32.45 6.61 48.93
CA GLY A 30 33.90 6.69 49.04
C GLY A 30 34.41 5.59 49.96
N ALA A 31 35.25 4.71 49.42
CA ALA A 31 35.97 3.73 50.20
C ALA A 31 37.31 4.32 50.66
N HIS A 32 37.42 4.39 51.98
CA HIS A 32 38.59 4.71 52.79
C HIS A 32 39.91 4.08 52.27
N PHE A 33 40.92 4.92 52.03
CA PHE A 33 42.32 4.56 52.19
C PHE A 33 42.67 4.76 53.66
N ALA A 34 42.62 3.70 54.46
CA ALA A 34 43.05 3.72 55.86
C ALA A 34 43.73 2.39 56.19
N LEU A 35 44.88 2.14 55.56
CA LEU A 35 45.77 1.01 55.89
C LEU A 35 47.21 1.38 55.51
N HIS A 36 47.84 2.32 56.24
CA HIS A 36 49.31 2.43 56.20
C HIS A 36 49.97 3.12 57.40
N GLU A 37 49.22 3.72 58.34
CA GLU A 37 49.82 4.33 59.55
C GLU A 37 49.97 3.35 60.73
N ASP A 38 49.17 2.28 60.78
CA ASP A 38 49.17 1.33 61.91
C ASP A 38 50.37 0.35 61.93
N VAL A 39 51.08 0.18 60.81
CA VAL A 39 52.26 -0.72 60.74
C VAL A 39 53.56 0.00 61.14
N ILE A 40 53.62 1.33 61.00
CA ILE A 40 54.81 2.11 61.35
C ILE A 40 54.79 2.49 62.85
N ALA A 41 53.60 2.72 63.43
CA ALA A 41 53.45 2.90 64.87
C ALA A 41 53.80 1.62 65.66
N SER A 42 53.44 0.44 65.13
CA SER A 42 53.68 -0.85 65.80
C SER A 42 55.15 -1.28 65.89
N VAL A 43 56.06 -0.73 65.08
CA VAL A 43 57.50 -1.07 65.13
C VAL A 43 58.27 -0.08 66.02
N CYS A 44 57.80 1.16 66.13
CA CYS A 44 58.40 2.17 67.02
C CYS A 44 58.00 2.00 68.49
N ASP A 45 56.79 1.52 68.78
CA ASP A 45 56.31 1.36 70.16
C ASP A 45 56.88 0.13 70.89
N VAL A 46 57.38 -0.88 70.17
CA VAL A 46 57.96 -2.10 70.76
C VAL A 46 59.43 -1.94 71.16
N MET A 47 60.10 -0.85 70.75
CA MET A 47 61.51 -0.58 71.16
C MET A 47 61.67 0.64 72.08
N ALA A 48 60.63 1.42 72.36
CA ALA A 48 60.82 2.77 72.91
C ALA A 48 60.47 2.96 74.40
N VAL A 49 59.84 2.01 75.09
CA VAL A 49 59.33 2.27 76.46
C VAL A 49 60.09 1.53 77.55
N GLU A 50 60.54 0.29 77.34
CA GLU A 50 61.29 -0.44 78.38
C GLU A 50 62.80 -0.12 78.39
N GLU A 51 63.40 0.24 77.24
CA GLU A 51 64.83 0.65 77.22
C GLU A 51 65.05 2.10 77.69
N ARG A 52 64.06 3.00 77.62
CA ARG A 52 64.22 4.40 78.06
C ARG A 52 64.40 4.55 79.57
N ALA A 53 63.79 3.67 80.37
CA ALA A 53 63.90 3.72 81.82
C ALA A 53 65.26 3.17 82.31
N GLU A 54 65.77 2.09 81.71
CA GLU A 54 67.11 1.58 82.02
C GLU A 54 68.22 2.47 81.45
N CYS A 55 68.04 3.05 80.27
CA CYS A 55 69.00 3.97 79.67
C CYS A 55 69.07 5.32 80.41
N SER A 56 67.93 5.84 80.92
CA SER A 56 67.92 7.03 81.80
C SER A 56 68.55 6.76 83.18
N LYS A 57 68.48 5.52 83.67
CA LYS A 57 69.15 5.08 84.91
C LYS A 57 70.66 4.91 84.69
N TRP A 58 71.07 4.33 83.56
CA TRP A 58 72.47 4.25 83.12
C TRP A 58 73.12 5.63 82.88
N LEU A 59 72.38 6.61 82.35
CA LEU A 59 72.90 7.98 82.11
C LEU A 59 73.08 8.81 83.39
N LYS A 60 72.31 8.53 84.44
CA LYS A 60 72.36 9.31 85.69
C LYS A 60 73.44 8.87 86.66
N GLU A 61 73.98 7.66 86.50
CA GLU A 61 74.94 7.05 87.45
C GLU A 61 76.40 7.05 86.94
N ARG A 62 76.69 7.68 85.78
CA ARG A 62 78.05 7.72 85.20
C ARG A 62 78.70 9.09 85.39
N ASP A 63 79.95 9.04 85.84
CA ASP A 63 80.85 10.14 86.17
C ASP A 63 80.78 11.34 85.21
N ARG A 64 80.83 12.57 85.76
CA ARG A 64 80.85 13.86 85.02
C ARG A 64 82.06 14.03 84.08
N SER A 65 82.87 13.00 83.92
CA SER A 65 84.03 12.93 83.01
C SER A 65 83.66 12.58 81.57
N GLY A 66 82.44 12.15 81.25
CA GLY A 66 82.03 11.83 79.88
C GLY A 66 82.85 10.73 79.19
N ARG A 67 83.64 9.95 79.95
CA ARG A 67 84.58 8.95 79.43
C ARG A 67 84.01 7.53 79.57
N ILE A 68 83.97 6.82 78.45
CA ILE A 68 83.56 5.41 78.39
C ILE A 68 84.77 4.52 78.72
N ALA A 69 84.66 3.65 79.73
CA ALA A 69 85.76 2.86 80.25
C ALA A 69 85.95 1.54 79.48
N GLY A 70 87.20 1.23 79.12
CA GLY A 70 87.73 -0.08 78.69
C GLY A 70 86.80 -0.95 77.83
N VAL A 71 86.14 -1.92 78.48
CA VAL A 71 85.33 -2.96 77.81
C VAL A 71 84.03 -2.38 77.23
N ASP A 72 83.44 -1.36 77.85
CA ASP A 72 82.22 -0.73 77.35
C ASP A 72 82.48 0.04 76.06
N ARG A 73 83.67 0.64 75.94
CA ARG A 73 84.10 1.40 74.76
C ARG A 73 84.11 0.50 73.53
N LEU A 74 84.69 -0.69 73.66
CA LEU A 74 84.74 -1.69 72.59
C LEU A 74 83.36 -2.22 72.23
N ARG A 75 82.47 -2.42 73.23
CA ARG A 75 81.09 -2.83 72.98
C ARG A 75 80.30 -1.76 72.22
N VAL A 76 80.44 -0.49 72.61
CA VAL A 76 79.77 0.63 71.94
C VAL A 76 80.32 0.85 70.52
N CYS A 77 81.64 0.77 70.32
CA CYS A 77 82.24 0.82 68.98
C CYS A 77 81.73 -0.30 68.08
N ALA A 78 81.69 -1.55 68.56
CA ALA A 78 81.19 -2.67 67.76
C ALA A 78 79.71 -2.51 67.35
N VAL A 79 78.88 -1.93 68.23
CA VAL A 79 77.48 -1.63 67.91
C VAL A 79 77.37 -0.50 66.89
N LEU A 80 78.13 0.58 67.07
CA LEU A 80 78.12 1.72 66.15
C LEU A 80 78.71 1.37 64.77
N GLU A 81 79.76 0.54 64.71
CA GLU A 81 80.31 -0.01 63.47
C GLU A 81 79.24 -0.83 62.73
N ARG A 82 78.52 -1.69 63.45
CA ARG A 82 77.39 -2.43 62.89
C ARG A 82 76.28 -1.50 62.37
N CYS A 83 75.99 -0.40 63.07
CA CYS A 83 75.02 0.60 62.63
C CYS A 83 75.50 1.36 61.37
N ALA A 84 76.78 1.71 61.30
CA ALA A 84 77.38 2.33 60.13
C ALA A 84 77.32 1.39 58.90
N ASP A 85 77.64 0.11 59.10
CA ASP A 85 77.55 -0.92 58.06
C ASP A 85 76.10 -1.11 57.59
N GLN A 86 75.14 -1.15 58.53
CA GLN A 86 73.71 -1.23 58.19
C GLN A 86 73.23 -0.01 57.41
N LEU A 87 73.69 1.20 57.76
CA LEU A 87 73.36 2.42 57.03
C LEU A 87 74.02 2.46 55.64
N ALA A 88 75.21 1.88 55.48
CA ALA A 88 75.86 1.71 54.19
C ALA A 88 75.09 0.73 53.31
N ILE A 89 74.62 -0.40 53.87
CA ILE A 89 73.76 -1.35 53.18
C ILE A 89 72.43 -0.70 52.78
N LEU A 90 71.79 0.04 53.68
CA LEU A 90 70.58 0.82 53.39
C LEU A 90 70.83 1.84 52.27
N GLY A 91 72.00 2.46 52.22
CA GLY A 91 72.40 3.36 51.12
C GLY A 91 72.58 2.67 49.77
N ASN A 92 72.89 1.37 49.77
CA ASN A 92 73.00 0.57 48.55
C ASN A 92 71.65 -0.01 48.11
N ILE A 93 70.74 -0.27 49.07
CA ILE A 93 69.37 -0.74 48.81
C ILE A 93 68.46 0.42 48.38
N MET A 94 68.67 1.61 48.93
CA MET A 94 67.97 2.84 48.58
C MET A 94 68.68 3.43 47.34
N PRO A 95 68.21 3.15 46.12
CA PRO A 95 68.96 3.48 44.91
C PRO A 95 68.97 5.00 44.73
N ASP A 96 70.13 5.54 44.38
CA ASP A 96 70.28 6.89 43.84
C ASP A 96 69.19 7.08 42.77
N ILE A 97 68.26 8.00 43.02
CA ILE A 97 67.04 8.28 42.23
C ILE A 97 67.36 8.53 40.73
N ARG A 98 68.65 8.63 40.37
CA ARG A 98 69.19 8.87 39.03
C ARG A 98 69.07 7.70 38.04
N ARG A 99 68.73 6.47 38.45
CA ARG A 99 68.49 5.36 37.49
C ARG A 99 67.01 5.11 37.23
N VAL A 100 66.32 6.11 36.69
CA VAL A 100 65.02 5.90 36.04
C VAL A 100 65.21 5.91 34.52
N ARG A 101 64.83 4.79 33.91
CA ARG A 101 64.79 4.55 32.46
C ARG A 101 63.87 5.61 31.79
N PRO A 102 64.34 6.37 30.79
CA PRO A 102 63.50 7.37 30.12
C PRO A 102 62.48 6.64 29.24
N GLY A 103 61.19 6.78 29.51
CA GLY A 103 60.16 6.18 28.65
C GLY A 103 58.74 6.04 29.20
N ALA A 104 58.40 6.62 30.36
CA ALA A 104 57.02 6.59 30.86
C ALA A 104 56.64 7.92 31.52
N GLU A 105 56.41 8.92 30.69
CA GLU A 105 55.68 10.17 30.98
C GLU A 105 54.39 10.05 30.14
N GLU A 106 53.17 10.18 30.66
CA GLU A 106 52.54 11.40 31.15
C GLU A 106 51.22 10.98 31.85
N ALA A 107 51.16 10.96 33.18
CA ALA A 107 49.90 10.91 33.95
C ALA A 107 50.09 11.11 35.46
N GLU A 108 51.31 10.92 36.00
CA GLU A 108 51.56 10.94 37.46
C GLU A 108 52.59 12.01 37.89
N GLY A 109 52.58 13.18 37.25
CA GLY A 109 53.61 14.21 37.42
C GLY A 109 53.76 14.75 38.85
N LEU A 110 52.64 15.01 39.53
CA LEU A 110 52.64 15.56 40.90
C LEU A 110 53.03 14.51 41.95
N CYS A 111 52.46 13.30 41.88
CA CYS A 111 52.74 12.22 42.82
C CYS A 111 54.19 11.69 42.70
N ARG A 112 54.80 11.79 41.52
CA ARG A 112 56.22 11.44 41.30
C ARG A 112 57.17 12.52 41.79
N ALA A 113 56.82 13.81 41.70
CA ALA A 113 57.66 14.90 42.18
C ALA A 113 57.77 14.89 43.72
N GLU A 114 56.65 14.72 44.40
CA GLU A 114 56.60 14.62 45.87
C GLU A 114 57.39 13.39 46.36
N ARG A 115 57.18 12.21 45.77
CA ARG A 115 57.97 11.00 46.10
C ARG A 115 59.47 11.20 45.92
N ARG A 116 59.90 11.89 44.86
CA ARG A 116 61.33 12.20 44.64
C ARG A 116 61.88 13.11 45.73
N GLN A 117 61.10 14.10 46.18
CA GLN A 117 61.52 15.01 47.24
C GLN A 117 61.62 14.31 48.60
N THR A 118 60.69 13.40 48.91
CA THR A 118 60.73 12.58 50.14
C THR A 118 61.92 11.63 50.15
N LEU A 119 62.22 10.96 49.03
CA LEU A 119 63.38 10.07 48.92
C LEU A 119 64.71 10.85 48.97
N ALA A 120 64.81 12.00 48.30
CA ALA A 120 65.98 12.87 48.37
C ALA A 120 66.19 13.49 49.77
N LYS A 121 65.12 13.63 50.57
CA LYS A 121 65.22 13.98 51.99
C LYS A 121 65.75 12.78 52.79
N ALA A 122 65.16 11.60 52.62
CA ALA A 122 65.60 10.38 53.30
C ALA A 122 67.07 10.03 53.03
N GLU A 123 67.55 10.22 51.80
CA GLU A 123 68.97 10.02 51.45
C GLU A 123 69.89 11.01 52.15
N ARG A 124 69.51 12.30 52.22
CA ARG A 124 70.26 13.33 52.96
C ARG A 124 70.27 13.06 54.45
N ASP A 125 69.12 12.71 55.02
CA ASP A 125 68.99 12.39 56.45
C ASP A 125 69.85 11.15 56.79
N ARG A 126 69.85 10.12 55.92
CA ARG A 126 70.73 8.95 56.06
C ARG A 126 72.21 9.33 56.02
N GLN A 127 72.63 10.22 55.12
CA GLN A 127 74.02 10.70 55.04
C GLN A 127 74.41 11.46 56.31
N VAL A 128 73.54 12.33 56.82
CA VAL A 128 73.77 13.07 58.07
C VAL A 128 73.91 12.11 59.25
N VAL A 129 73.02 11.11 59.37
CA VAL A 129 73.08 10.11 60.44
C VAL A 129 74.35 9.24 60.32
N ALA A 130 74.74 8.85 59.10
CA ALA A 130 75.97 8.11 58.87
C ALA A 130 77.21 8.93 59.26
N GLN A 131 77.22 10.23 58.95
CA GLN A 131 78.29 11.13 59.35
C GLN A 131 78.38 11.26 60.87
N VAL A 132 77.25 11.49 61.54
CA VAL A 132 77.18 11.58 63.02
C VAL A 132 77.66 10.29 63.68
N ILE A 133 77.30 9.12 63.15
CA ILE A 133 77.78 7.83 63.67
C ILE A 133 79.28 7.64 63.44
N THR A 134 79.81 8.07 62.30
CA THR A 134 81.24 7.99 61.98
C THR A 134 82.08 8.92 62.86
N ASP A 135 81.59 10.15 63.07
CA ASP A 135 82.22 11.13 63.95
C ASP A 135 82.19 10.66 65.40
N LEU A 136 81.05 10.12 65.85
CA LEU A 136 80.90 9.52 67.17
C LEU A 136 81.79 8.28 67.36
N LEU A 137 81.92 7.43 66.34
CA LEU A 137 82.82 6.28 66.36
C LEU A 137 84.27 6.70 66.56
N SER A 138 84.71 7.69 65.79
CA SER A 138 86.07 8.24 65.87
C SER A 138 86.32 8.89 67.22
N GLU A 139 85.37 9.71 67.70
CA GLU A 139 85.45 10.35 69.03
C GLU A 139 85.50 9.32 70.16
N ILE A 140 84.64 8.29 70.10
CA ILE A 140 84.66 7.22 71.08
C ILE A 140 85.98 6.46 70.98
N GLN A 141 86.55 6.14 69.82
CA GLN A 141 87.82 5.41 69.67
C GLN A 141 89.07 6.20 70.06
N GLU A 142 89.05 7.53 69.94
CA GLU A 142 90.19 8.40 70.25
C GLU A 142 90.16 8.91 71.70
N SER A 143 89.11 9.64 72.08
CA SER A 143 89.00 10.31 73.39
C SER A 143 88.07 9.59 74.38
N GLY A 144 87.19 8.72 73.88
CA GLY A 144 86.21 8.00 74.70
C GLY A 144 85.03 8.87 75.14
N THR A 145 84.81 9.99 74.45
CA THR A 145 83.73 10.99 74.70
C THR A 145 82.66 10.93 73.60
N PHE A 146 81.56 11.67 73.75
CA PHE A 146 80.43 11.68 72.81
C PHE A 146 79.82 13.08 72.59
N TYR A 147 80.64 14.14 72.67
CA TYR A 147 80.21 15.53 72.55
C TYR A 147 79.67 15.86 71.15
N SER A 148 80.23 15.26 70.11
CA SER A 148 79.79 15.43 68.70
C SER A 148 78.30 15.11 68.51
N LEU A 149 77.81 14.03 69.13
CA LEU A 149 76.40 13.63 69.08
C LEU A 149 75.50 14.66 69.78
N VAL A 150 75.91 15.14 70.96
CA VAL A 150 75.15 16.14 71.72
C VAL A 150 75.01 17.42 70.90
N GLN A 151 76.10 17.90 70.31
CA GLN A 151 76.10 19.08 69.46
C GLN A 151 75.20 18.91 68.21
N ALA A 152 75.31 17.77 67.50
CA ALA A 152 74.47 17.49 66.33
C ALA A 152 72.96 17.49 66.69
N THR A 153 72.59 16.97 67.87
CA THR A 153 71.19 16.99 68.32
C THR A 153 70.69 18.40 68.71
N GLU A 154 71.55 19.26 69.24
CA GLU A 154 71.19 20.64 69.54
C GLU A 154 71.05 21.51 68.28
N GLU A 155 71.90 21.30 67.28
CA GLU A 155 71.82 22.00 66.00
C GLU A 155 70.54 21.64 65.23
N GLU A 156 70.09 20.39 65.28
CA GLU A 156 68.84 19.98 64.63
C GLU A 156 67.60 20.55 65.33
N LYS A 157 67.63 20.65 66.68
CA LYS A 157 66.61 21.37 67.44
C LYS A 157 66.54 22.85 67.06
N ARG A 158 67.68 23.52 66.89
CA ARG A 158 67.72 24.92 66.45
C ARG A 158 67.16 25.11 65.04
N LYS A 159 67.38 24.18 64.10
CA LYS A 159 66.79 24.23 62.76
C LYS A 159 65.27 24.09 62.76
N GLY A 160 64.72 23.29 63.68
CA GLY A 160 63.27 23.17 63.88
C GLY A 160 62.60 24.47 64.36
N ASP A 161 63.24 25.18 65.29
CA ASP A 161 62.72 26.44 65.84
C ASP A 161 62.88 27.66 64.91
N LEU A 162 63.71 27.55 63.85
CA LEU A 162 64.01 28.64 62.90
C LEU A 162 63.17 28.63 61.59
N GLN A 163 62.15 27.77 61.46
CA GLN A 163 61.22 27.74 60.28
C GLN A 163 59.79 28.34 60.46
N PRO A 164 59.51 29.36 61.28
CA PRO A 164 58.18 29.97 61.36
C PRO A 164 57.79 30.83 60.13
N ASP A 165 58.74 31.51 59.48
CA ASP A 165 58.45 32.39 58.34
C ASP A 165 57.95 31.64 57.09
N THR A 166 58.47 30.42 56.86
CA THR A 166 57.99 29.53 55.79
C THR A 166 56.57 29.02 56.05
N PHE A 167 56.20 28.82 57.31
CA PHE A 167 54.88 28.35 57.70
C PHE A 167 53.82 29.45 57.52
N ILE A 168 54.11 30.68 57.95
CA ILE A 168 53.21 31.84 57.79
C ILE A 168 52.92 32.13 56.31
N SER A 169 53.95 32.05 55.45
CA SER A 169 53.80 32.25 54.00
C SER A 169 52.92 31.18 53.34
N GLN A 170 53.10 29.90 53.72
CA GLN A 170 52.26 28.81 53.24
C GLN A 170 50.81 28.93 53.74
N GLU A 171 50.60 29.36 54.98
CA GLU A 171 49.26 29.57 55.54
C GLU A 171 48.50 30.68 54.80
N LEU A 172 49.17 31.80 54.49
CA LEU A 172 48.59 32.85 53.66
C LEU A 172 48.27 32.35 52.24
N ARG A 173 49.15 31.53 51.65
CA ARG A 173 48.91 30.94 50.33
C ARG A 173 47.72 29.98 50.35
N ILE A 174 47.56 29.19 51.40
CA ILE A 174 46.40 28.30 51.58
C ILE A 174 45.11 29.13 51.71
N LYS A 175 45.12 30.21 52.48
CA LYS A 175 43.96 31.12 52.61
C LYS A 175 43.58 31.77 51.28
N ASP A 176 44.55 32.26 50.51
CA ASP A 176 44.33 32.82 49.18
C ASP A 176 43.72 31.80 48.21
N LEU A 177 44.25 30.56 48.19
CA LEU A 177 43.70 29.47 47.38
C LEU A 177 42.29 29.05 47.84
N GLN A 178 42.03 29.01 49.15
CA GLN A 178 40.69 28.75 49.69
C GLN A 178 39.69 29.83 49.26
N GLN A 179 40.10 31.10 49.30
CA GLN A 179 39.28 32.22 48.85
C GLN A 179 39.00 32.13 47.34
N GLN A 180 40.01 31.85 46.52
CA GLN A 180 39.85 31.66 45.08
C GLN A 180 38.89 30.50 44.76
N LEU A 181 38.96 29.38 45.48
CA LEU A 181 38.01 28.29 45.32
C LEU A 181 36.57 28.72 45.60
N VAL A 182 36.36 29.49 46.67
CA VAL A 182 35.02 30.01 47.01
C VAL A 182 34.52 30.99 45.96
N ASP A 183 35.36 31.89 45.47
CA ASP A 183 34.95 32.88 44.47
C ASP A 183 34.66 32.21 43.11
N ILE A 184 35.44 31.21 42.71
CA ILE A 184 35.12 30.36 41.55
C ILE A 184 33.80 29.62 41.76
N GLN A 185 33.54 29.07 42.95
CA GLN A 185 32.26 28.42 43.25
C GLN A 185 31.08 29.38 43.08
N LYS A 186 31.18 30.60 43.63
CA LYS A 186 30.15 31.65 43.47
C LYS A 186 29.94 32.03 42.01
N GLU A 187 31.04 32.23 41.26
CA GLU A 187 30.97 32.53 39.83
C GLU A 187 30.27 31.40 39.05
N LYS A 188 30.60 30.13 39.33
CA LYS A 188 29.94 28.99 38.70
C LYS A 188 28.46 28.89 39.08
N THR A 189 28.07 29.20 40.32
CA THR A 189 26.64 29.23 40.68
C THR A 189 25.88 30.32 39.94
N LEU A 190 26.45 31.52 39.78
CA LEU A 190 25.82 32.60 39.02
C LEU A 190 25.70 32.25 37.53
N GLU A 191 26.72 31.61 36.96
CA GLU A 191 26.65 31.17 35.55
C GLU A 191 25.59 30.07 35.35
N ILE A 192 25.44 29.14 36.30
CA ILE A 192 24.35 28.15 36.27
C ILE A 192 22.99 28.84 36.32
N GLU A 193 22.80 29.83 37.21
CA GLU A 193 21.55 30.59 37.29
C GLU A 193 21.26 31.36 35.99
N ARG A 194 22.29 31.95 35.36
CA ARG A 194 22.17 32.62 34.06
C ARG A 194 21.75 31.65 32.96
N LEU A 195 22.39 30.48 32.90
CA LEU A 195 22.08 29.44 31.93
C LEU A 195 20.68 28.84 32.16
N ASP A 196 20.27 28.66 33.42
CA ASP A 196 18.92 28.23 33.78
C ASP A 196 17.87 29.26 33.34
N GLY A 197 18.16 30.56 33.51
CA GLY A 197 17.33 31.64 32.99
C GLY A 197 17.12 31.52 31.48
N ILE A 198 18.20 31.32 30.71
CA ILE A 198 18.13 31.11 29.25
C ILE A 198 17.37 29.83 28.90
N ARG A 199 17.58 28.72 29.64
CA ARG A 199 16.86 27.46 29.43
C ARG A 199 15.35 27.69 29.54
N THR A 200 14.90 28.37 30.60
CA THR A 200 13.46 28.62 30.81
C THR A 200 12.85 29.51 29.73
N GLU A 201 13.59 30.49 29.21
CA GLU A 201 13.12 31.34 28.12
C GLU A 201 13.01 30.57 26.81
N MET A 202 14.03 29.78 26.47
CA MET A 202 13.99 28.92 25.28
C MET A 202 12.86 27.88 25.36
N GLU A 203 12.60 27.31 26.55
CA GLU A 203 11.45 26.42 26.78
C GLU A 203 10.11 27.12 26.51
N LYS A 204 9.94 28.36 26.97
CA LYS A 204 8.72 29.17 26.70
C LYS A 204 8.55 29.44 25.20
N GLN A 205 9.62 29.81 24.50
CA GLN A 205 9.59 30.04 23.05
C GLN A 205 9.23 28.77 22.28
N LEU A 206 9.78 27.62 22.67
CA LEU A 206 9.43 26.33 22.09
C LEU A 206 7.96 25.98 22.30
N GLN A 207 7.42 26.20 23.50
CA GLN A 207 6.00 25.99 23.78
C GLN A 207 5.10 26.91 22.95
N GLN A 208 5.44 28.19 22.84
CA GLN A 208 4.72 29.16 22.02
C GLN A 208 4.69 28.76 20.54
N VAL A 209 5.84 28.41 19.97
CA VAL A 209 5.95 27.98 18.57
C VAL A 209 5.19 26.69 18.33
N THR A 210 5.22 25.75 19.27
CA THR A 210 4.45 24.50 19.20
C THR A 210 2.94 24.77 19.16
N LEU A 211 2.45 25.67 20.03
CA LEU A 211 1.05 26.09 20.05
C LEU A 211 0.65 26.86 18.78
N GLN A 212 1.52 27.72 18.25
CA GLN A 212 1.26 28.40 16.98
C GLN A 212 1.23 27.44 15.80
N THR A 213 2.13 26.46 15.77
CA THR A 213 2.21 25.45 14.73
C THR A 213 0.97 24.57 14.74
N SER A 214 0.50 24.15 15.93
CA SER A 214 -0.74 23.37 16.05
C SER A 214 -1.97 24.17 15.60
N LYS A 215 -2.07 25.45 15.99
CA LYS A 215 -3.13 26.35 15.49
C LYS A 215 -3.12 26.46 13.97
N LYS A 216 -1.96 26.77 13.36
CA LYS A 216 -1.82 26.88 11.90
C LYS A 216 -2.19 25.58 11.19
N LYS A 217 -1.78 24.43 11.73
CA LYS A 217 -2.16 23.11 11.20
C LYS A 217 -3.67 22.90 11.21
N ASN A 218 -4.34 23.21 12.32
CA ASN A 218 -5.80 23.05 12.44
C ASN A 218 -6.56 23.97 11.48
N TYR A 219 -6.10 25.22 11.29
CA TYR A 219 -6.67 26.13 10.29
C TYR A 219 -6.48 25.60 8.86
N ALA A 220 -5.30 25.09 8.53
CA ALA A 220 -5.03 24.51 7.22
C ALA A 220 -5.94 23.31 6.94
N ILE A 221 -6.08 22.38 7.90
CA ILE A 221 -6.98 21.22 7.79
C ILE A 221 -8.44 21.67 7.63
N SER A 222 -8.93 22.58 8.49
CA SER A 222 -10.31 23.05 8.44
C SER A 222 -10.62 23.76 7.11
N SER A 223 -9.66 24.50 6.57
CA SER A 223 -9.77 25.16 5.27
C SER A 223 -9.87 24.14 4.14
N THR A 224 -8.97 23.14 4.11
CA THR A 224 -9.00 22.09 3.08
C THR A 224 -10.28 21.25 3.15
N ASP A 225 -10.77 20.92 4.35
CA ASP A 225 -12.01 20.15 4.54
C ASP A 225 -13.22 20.89 3.98
N LEU A 226 -13.29 22.22 4.17
CA LEU A 226 -14.36 23.04 3.60
C LEU A 226 -14.35 23.03 2.07
N PHE A 227 -13.17 23.12 1.44
CA PHE A 227 -13.03 23.02 -0.01
C PHE A 227 -13.43 21.64 -0.53
N ILE A 228 -13.02 20.58 0.16
CA ILE A 228 -13.41 19.21 -0.18
C ILE A 228 -14.92 19.07 -0.08
N TYR A 229 -15.54 19.49 1.03
CA TYR A 229 -16.98 19.43 1.23
C TYR A 229 -17.75 20.19 0.14
N GLN A 230 -17.32 21.41 -0.20
CA GLN A 230 -17.93 22.19 -1.25
C GLN A 230 -17.80 21.51 -2.62
N GLY A 231 -16.61 20.97 -2.92
CA GLY A 231 -16.36 20.20 -4.14
C GLY A 231 -17.26 18.97 -4.25
N GLU A 232 -17.35 18.17 -3.17
CA GLU A 232 -18.21 17.00 -3.10
C GLU A 232 -19.69 17.37 -3.29
N LYS A 233 -20.17 18.45 -2.68
CA LYS A 233 -21.55 18.91 -2.84
C LYS A 233 -21.86 19.21 -4.31
N MET A 234 -20.98 19.94 -4.99
CA MET A 234 -21.15 20.26 -6.41
C MET A 234 -21.08 19.00 -7.29
N ALA A 235 -20.19 18.07 -6.97
CA ALA A 235 -20.09 16.79 -7.65
C ALA A 235 -21.37 15.95 -7.49
N ARG A 236 -21.91 15.83 -6.27
CA ARG A 236 -23.16 15.12 -5.98
C ARG A 236 -24.34 15.69 -6.75
N GLN A 237 -24.47 17.02 -6.83
CA GLN A 237 -25.52 17.68 -7.61
C GLN A 237 -25.41 17.37 -9.11
N LYS A 238 -24.20 17.47 -9.69
CA LYS A 238 -23.97 17.13 -11.10
C LYS A 238 -24.24 15.65 -11.37
N GLU A 239 -23.82 14.76 -10.47
CA GLU A 239 -24.06 13.33 -10.57
C GLU A 239 -25.57 13.02 -10.54
N GLN A 240 -26.33 13.67 -9.65
CA GLN A 240 -27.78 13.50 -9.59
C GLN A 240 -28.47 13.96 -10.88
N SER A 241 -28.10 15.13 -11.42
CA SER A 241 -28.63 15.60 -12.71
C SER A 241 -28.31 14.63 -13.87
N LEU A 242 -27.11 14.06 -13.90
CA LEU A 242 -26.74 13.04 -14.88
C LEU A 242 -27.53 11.74 -14.68
N LYS A 243 -27.76 11.31 -13.43
CA LYS A 243 -28.61 10.15 -13.13
C LYS A 243 -30.05 10.36 -13.60
N GLU A 244 -30.60 11.56 -13.41
CA GLU A 244 -31.94 11.92 -13.89
C GLU A 244 -32.01 11.91 -15.43
N LYS A 245 -31.02 12.50 -16.11
CA LYS A 245 -30.93 12.44 -17.58
C LYS A 245 -30.80 11.00 -18.10
N LYS A 246 -30.00 10.17 -17.43
CA LYS A 246 -29.88 8.74 -17.76
C LYS A 246 -31.22 8.04 -17.66
N LYS A 247 -31.98 8.26 -16.57
CA LYS A 247 -33.33 7.69 -16.40
C LYS A 247 -34.30 8.15 -17.49
N MET A 248 -34.28 9.44 -17.85
CA MET A 248 -35.14 9.97 -18.91
C MET A 248 -34.82 9.35 -20.28
N VAL A 249 -33.54 9.25 -20.63
CA VAL A 249 -33.13 8.59 -21.89
C VAL A 249 -33.50 7.12 -21.89
N GLN A 250 -33.31 6.42 -20.76
CA GLN A 250 -33.70 5.02 -20.61
C GLN A 250 -35.20 4.82 -20.83
N ALA A 251 -36.05 5.66 -20.24
CA ALA A 251 -37.50 5.60 -20.43
C ALA A 251 -37.90 5.83 -21.90
N ARG A 252 -37.23 6.75 -22.60
CA ARG A 252 -37.46 6.99 -24.05
C ARG A 252 -37.06 5.80 -24.91
N ILE A 253 -35.97 5.11 -24.56
CA ILE A 253 -35.54 3.89 -25.26
C ILE A 253 -36.59 2.79 -25.06
N GLU A 254 -37.06 2.58 -23.83
CA GLU A 254 -38.09 1.59 -23.52
C GLU A 254 -39.42 1.89 -24.24
N GLU A 255 -39.81 3.16 -24.32
CA GLU A 255 -40.98 3.57 -25.10
C GLU A 255 -40.79 3.32 -26.60
N ALA A 256 -39.63 3.64 -27.16
CA ALA A 256 -39.34 3.39 -28.57
C ALA A 256 -39.36 1.89 -28.91
N ILE A 257 -38.84 1.03 -28.01
CA ILE A 257 -38.91 -0.42 -28.16
C ILE A 257 -40.37 -0.89 -28.16
N ARG A 258 -41.20 -0.43 -27.22
CA ARG A 258 -42.63 -0.79 -27.18
C ARG A 258 -43.37 -0.39 -28.46
N VAL A 259 -43.18 0.86 -28.91
CA VAL A 259 -43.82 1.34 -30.15
C VAL A 259 -43.33 0.53 -31.36
N GLN A 260 -42.04 0.17 -31.40
CA GLN A 260 -41.51 -0.69 -32.45
C GLN A 260 -42.20 -2.07 -32.45
N GLU A 261 -42.30 -2.72 -31.30
CA GLU A 261 -42.99 -4.01 -31.16
C GLU A 261 -44.46 -3.93 -31.63
N ASP A 262 -45.18 -2.88 -31.23
CA ASP A 262 -46.56 -2.64 -31.66
C ASP A 262 -46.64 -2.48 -33.19
N THR A 263 -45.76 -1.67 -33.79
CA THR A 263 -45.73 -1.49 -35.26
C THR A 263 -45.38 -2.78 -36.00
N GLU A 264 -44.45 -3.57 -35.49
CA GLU A 264 -44.09 -4.86 -36.09
C GLU A 264 -45.25 -5.85 -36.01
N SER A 265 -45.98 -5.87 -34.90
CA SER A 265 -47.16 -6.73 -34.74
C SER A 265 -48.29 -6.34 -35.72
N PHE A 266 -48.51 -5.04 -35.90
CA PHE A 266 -49.47 -4.51 -36.87
C PHE A 266 -49.10 -4.92 -38.30
N LEU A 267 -47.85 -4.66 -38.71
CA LEU A 267 -47.37 -4.99 -40.06
C LEU A 267 -47.39 -6.50 -40.34
N LYS A 268 -47.10 -7.34 -39.33
CA LYS A 268 -47.22 -8.81 -39.46
C LYS A 268 -48.66 -9.22 -39.71
N THR A 269 -49.62 -8.63 -39.00
CA THR A 269 -51.05 -8.91 -39.17
C THR A 269 -51.55 -8.46 -40.55
N GLU A 270 -51.20 -7.26 -40.97
CA GLU A 270 -51.59 -6.76 -42.31
C GLU A 270 -50.97 -7.61 -43.42
N LYS A 271 -49.71 -8.03 -43.26
CA LYS A 271 -49.05 -8.95 -44.20
C LYS A 271 -49.79 -10.28 -44.30
N THR A 272 -50.23 -10.88 -43.19
CA THR A 272 -51.00 -12.13 -43.22
C THR A 272 -52.35 -11.96 -43.89
N ASP A 273 -53.04 -10.84 -43.63
CA ASP A 273 -54.34 -10.56 -44.25
C ASP A 273 -54.22 -10.36 -45.77
N LEU A 274 -53.18 -9.64 -46.22
CA LEU A 274 -52.90 -9.45 -47.65
C LEU A 274 -52.51 -10.77 -48.33
N GLN A 275 -51.74 -11.62 -47.65
CA GLN A 275 -51.37 -12.94 -48.14
C GLN A 275 -52.63 -13.82 -48.34
N GLU A 276 -53.55 -13.83 -47.37
CA GLU A 276 -54.82 -14.57 -47.48
C GLU A 276 -55.69 -14.04 -48.62
N LYS A 277 -55.76 -12.71 -48.81
CA LYS A 277 -56.50 -12.11 -49.94
C LYS A 277 -55.88 -12.50 -51.28
N LEU A 278 -54.56 -12.51 -51.39
CA LEU A 278 -53.86 -12.93 -52.61
C LEU A 278 -54.14 -14.40 -52.93
N GLU A 279 -54.12 -15.29 -51.92
CA GLU A 279 -54.46 -16.70 -52.09
C GLU A 279 -55.91 -16.89 -52.58
N LYS A 280 -56.86 -16.15 -52.00
CA LYS A 280 -58.27 -16.14 -52.46
C LYS A 280 -58.42 -15.64 -53.90
N GLU A 281 -57.66 -14.61 -54.30
CA GLU A 281 -57.68 -14.14 -55.70
C GLU A 281 -57.11 -15.17 -56.68
N GLN A 282 -56.05 -15.90 -56.28
CA GLN A 282 -55.48 -16.99 -57.06
C GLN A 282 -56.49 -18.13 -57.22
N GLU A 283 -57.16 -18.55 -56.14
CA GLU A 283 -58.23 -19.56 -56.19
C GLU A 283 -59.38 -19.13 -57.10
N LEU A 284 -59.84 -17.87 -57.00
CA LEU A 284 -60.87 -17.32 -57.88
C LEU A 284 -60.45 -17.32 -59.35
N SER A 285 -59.17 -17.07 -59.65
CA SER A 285 -58.63 -17.13 -61.01
C SER A 285 -58.72 -18.56 -61.57
N ILE A 286 -58.32 -19.56 -60.79
CA ILE A 286 -58.42 -20.98 -61.16
C ILE A 286 -59.88 -21.36 -61.44
N LEU A 287 -60.80 -21.01 -60.53
CA LEU A 287 -62.23 -21.30 -60.69
C LEU A 287 -62.83 -20.60 -61.92
N LYS A 288 -62.40 -19.36 -62.24
CA LYS A 288 -62.83 -18.66 -63.46
C LYS A 288 -62.35 -19.38 -64.73
N SER A 289 -61.10 -19.86 -64.75
CA SER A 289 -60.57 -20.66 -65.86
C SER A 289 -61.41 -21.93 -66.05
N GLN A 290 -61.63 -22.70 -64.98
CA GLN A 290 -62.44 -23.92 -65.02
C GLN A 290 -63.87 -23.65 -65.51
N ARG A 291 -64.48 -22.56 -65.04
CA ARG A 291 -65.82 -22.15 -65.52
C ARG A 291 -65.81 -21.83 -67.02
N ALA A 292 -64.78 -21.16 -67.53
CA ALA A 292 -64.65 -20.86 -68.95
C ALA A 292 -64.49 -22.15 -69.79
N ASP A 293 -63.71 -23.12 -69.29
CA ASP A 293 -63.55 -24.43 -69.93
C ASP A 293 -64.87 -25.20 -70.00
N ILE A 294 -65.61 -25.27 -68.89
CA ILE A 294 -66.94 -25.91 -68.84
C ILE A 294 -67.92 -25.18 -69.78
N GLN A 295 -67.88 -23.86 -69.81
CA GLN A 295 -68.73 -23.07 -70.71
C GLN A 295 -68.41 -23.34 -72.18
N ALA A 296 -67.14 -23.45 -72.55
CA ALA A 296 -66.72 -23.82 -73.91
C ALA A 296 -67.19 -25.23 -74.29
N GLN A 297 -67.09 -26.19 -73.36
CA GLN A 297 -67.62 -27.55 -73.55
C GLN A 297 -69.13 -27.53 -73.79
N LEU A 298 -69.90 -26.79 -72.97
CA LEU A 298 -71.35 -26.65 -73.15
C LEU A 298 -71.72 -26.00 -74.48
N GLN A 299 -71.01 -24.96 -74.92
CA GLN A 299 -71.22 -24.35 -76.23
C GLN A 299 -70.95 -25.33 -77.37
N SER A 300 -69.87 -26.12 -77.28
CA SER A 300 -69.56 -27.15 -78.27
C SER A 300 -70.64 -28.24 -78.35
N LEU A 301 -71.20 -28.66 -77.21
CA LEU A 301 -72.31 -29.61 -77.16
C LEU A 301 -73.59 -29.02 -77.74
N ALA A 302 -73.91 -27.76 -77.42
CA ALA A 302 -75.07 -27.07 -77.98
C ALA A 302 -74.99 -26.92 -79.50
N LEU A 303 -73.80 -26.65 -80.05
CA LEU A 303 -73.58 -26.64 -81.50
C LEU A 303 -73.82 -28.02 -82.12
N LYS A 304 -73.27 -29.08 -81.53
CA LYS A 304 -73.52 -30.46 -81.98
C LYS A 304 -75.00 -30.82 -81.96
N CYS A 305 -75.74 -30.43 -80.91
CA CYS A 305 -77.19 -30.65 -80.87
C CYS A 305 -77.89 -29.94 -82.04
N LYS A 306 -77.53 -28.69 -82.34
CA LYS A 306 -78.10 -27.96 -83.49
C LYS A 306 -77.77 -28.60 -84.83
N GLU A 307 -76.55 -29.11 -85.00
CA GLU A 307 -76.13 -29.84 -86.21
C GLU A 307 -76.95 -31.12 -86.38
N MET A 308 -77.15 -31.88 -85.29
CA MET A 308 -78.01 -33.06 -85.30
C MET A 308 -79.47 -32.71 -85.62
N ASP A 309 -80.01 -31.65 -85.03
CA ASP A 309 -81.38 -31.18 -85.33
C ASP A 309 -81.52 -30.76 -86.81
N GLN A 310 -80.53 -30.05 -87.37
CA GLN A 310 -80.51 -29.71 -88.80
C GLN A 310 -80.50 -30.95 -89.69
N PHE A 311 -79.70 -31.96 -89.34
CA PHE A 311 -79.68 -33.22 -90.07
C PHE A 311 -81.05 -33.93 -90.03
N ILE A 312 -81.71 -33.94 -88.86
CA ILE A 312 -83.06 -34.51 -88.72
C ILE A 312 -84.06 -33.77 -89.61
N ILE A 313 -84.06 -32.43 -89.60
CA ILE A 313 -84.95 -31.61 -90.43
C ILE A 313 -84.72 -31.89 -91.92
N VAL A 314 -83.46 -31.97 -92.37
CA VAL A 314 -83.12 -32.26 -93.77
C VAL A 314 -83.60 -33.67 -94.16
N ASP A 315 -83.35 -34.68 -93.34
CA ASP A 315 -83.82 -36.05 -93.58
C ASP A 315 -85.35 -36.13 -93.66
N GLU A 316 -86.06 -35.41 -92.78
CA GLU A 316 -87.52 -35.29 -92.84
C GLU A 316 -87.99 -34.62 -94.14
N MET A 317 -87.37 -33.50 -94.54
CA MET A 317 -87.69 -32.81 -95.79
C MET A 317 -87.43 -33.67 -97.04
N GLU A 318 -86.31 -34.40 -97.08
CA GLU A 318 -85.98 -35.31 -98.18
C GLU A 318 -86.99 -36.46 -98.27
N ARG A 319 -87.39 -37.02 -97.12
CA ARG A 319 -88.41 -38.07 -97.04
C ARG A 319 -89.77 -37.58 -97.55
N GLU A 320 -90.20 -36.39 -97.15
CA GLU A 320 -91.45 -35.77 -97.62
C GLU A 320 -91.39 -35.45 -99.13
N ALA A 321 -90.27 -34.93 -99.62
CA ALA A 321 -90.09 -34.63 -101.05
C ALA A 321 -90.16 -35.90 -101.91
N LEU A 322 -89.55 -37.00 -101.45
CA LEU A 322 -89.64 -38.31 -102.09
C LEU A 322 -91.09 -38.83 -102.10
N GLN A 323 -91.82 -38.70 -101.00
CA GLN A 323 -93.24 -39.08 -100.95
C GLN A 323 -94.08 -38.29 -101.96
N LEU A 324 -93.88 -36.97 -102.02
CA LEU A 324 -94.60 -36.11 -102.96
C LEU A 324 -94.25 -36.43 -104.42
N GLN A 325 -92.99 -36.76 -104.72
CA GLN A 325 -92.59 -37.20 -106.06
C GLN A 325 -93.25 -38.51 -106.44
N LEU A 326 -93.23 -39.52 -105.55
CA LEU A 326 -93.89 -40.79 -105.77
C LEU A 326 -95.40 -40.61 -105.97
N GLU A 327 -96.04 -39.73 -105.21
CA GLU A 327 -97.46 -39.41 -105.37
C GLU A 327 -97.74 -38.75 -106.73
N LYS A 328 -96.91 -37.79 -107.16
CA LYS A 328 -97.03 -37.18 -108.51
C LYS A 328 -96.85 -38.21 -109.62
N GLU A 329 -95.81 -39.04 -109.55
CA GLU A 329 -95.61 -40.11 -110.52
C GLU A 329 -96.79 -41.08 -110.54
N GLN A 330 -97.36 -41.39 -109.37
CA GLN A 330 -98.54 -42.24 -109.26
C GLN A 330 -99.77 -41.58 -109.91
N GLN A 331 -100.00 -40.29 -109.65
CA GLN A 331 -101.05 -39.51 -110.28
C GLN A 331 -100.86 -39.42 -111.81
N GLU A 332 -99.63 -39.24 -112.29
CA GLU A 332 -99.29 -39.25 -113.71
C GLU A 332 -99.53 -40.62 -114.35
N LYS A 333 -99.12 -41.72 -113.69
CA LYS A 333 -99.40 -43.10 -114.12
C LYS A 333 -100.91 -43.37 -114.16
N GLU A 334 -101.67 -42.91 -113.17
CA GLU A 334 -103.12 -43.01 -113.16
C GLU A 334 -103.77 -42.18 -114.27
N ALA A 335 -103.31 -40.95 -114.49
CA ALA A 335 -103.79 -40.10 -115.56
C ALA A 335 -103.50 -40.72 -116.93
N ALA A 336 -102.28 -41.21 -117.14
CA ALA A 336 -101.89 -41.95 -118.33
C ALA A 336 -102.78 -43.20 -118.53
N THR A 337 -103.05 -43.96 -117.47
CA THR A 337 -103.96 -45.12 -117.50
C THR A 337 -105.39 -44.70 -117.86
N LYS A 338 -105.91 -43.60 -117.27
CA LYS A 338 -107.22 -43.03 -117.59
C LYS A 338 -107.30 -42.56 -119.04
N ILE A 339 -106.25 -41.91 -119.56
CA ILE A 339 -106.16 -41.49 -120.96
C ILE A 339 -106.15 -42.70 -121.89
N GLN A 340 -105.33 -43.72 -121.58
CA GLN A 340 -105.29 -44.98 -122.33
C GLN A 340 -106.66 -45.66 -122.33
N ALA A 341 -107.32 -45.77 -121.19
CA ALA A 341 -108.66 -46.34 -121.07
C ALA A 341 -109.72 -45.51 -121.82
N TRP A 342 -109.63 -44.18 -121.76
CA TRP A 342 -110.51 -43.28 -122.49
C TRP A 342 -110.35 -43.41 -124.00
N TRP A 343 -109.10 -43.48 -124.50
CA TRP A 343 -108.80 -43.66 -125.92
C TRP A 343 -109.28 -45.03 -126.41
N ARG A 344 -108.95 -46.11 -125.67
CA ARG A 344 -109.47 -47.47 -125.93
C ARG A 344 -111.01 -47.49 -125.95
N GLY A 345 -111.67 -46.89 -124.95
CA GLY A 345 -113.12 -46.81 -124.88
C GLY A 345 -113.75 -45.94 -125.98
N THR A 346 -113.06 -44.90 -126.44
CA THR A 346 -113.53 -44.03 -127.53
C THR A 346 -113.40 -44.71 -128.88
N LEU A 347 -112.34 -45.50 -129.12
CA LEU A 347 -112.27 -46.39 -130.27
C LEU A 347 -113.44 -47.38 -130.29
N VAL A 348 -113.73 -48.03 -129.15
CA VAL A 348 -114.89 -48.93 -129.02
C VAL A 348 -116.20 -48.18 -129.32
N ARG A 349 -116.38 -46.95 -128.79
CA ARG A 349 -117.58 -46.15 -129.07
C ARG A 349 -117.68 -45.64 -130.51
N LYS A 350 -116.56 -45.31 -131.17
CA LYS A 350 -116.53 -44.96 -132.59
C LYS A 350 -116.88 -46.18 -133.45
N ALA A 351 -116.45 -47.38 -133.06
CA ALA A 351 -116.90 -48.62 -133.68
C ALA A 351 -118.40 -48.90 -133.46
N MET A 352 -118.97 -48.52 -132.31
CA MET A 352 -120.38 -48.73 -131.97
C MET A 352 -121.36 -47.68 -132.53
N LYS A 353 -120.91 -46.45 -132.85
CA LYS A 353 -121.77 -45.38 -133.41
C LYS A 353 -122.15 -45.55 -134.89
N ALA A 354 -121.78 -46.68 -135.52
CA ALA A 354 -122.17 -47.02 -136.88
C ALA A 354 -123.53 -47.74 -137.00
N LYS A 355 -124.26 -48.09 -135.93
CA LYS A 355 -125.57 -48.80 -136.06
C LYS A 355 -126.64 -48.41 -135.01
N SER A 356 -127.80 -47.98 -135.54
CA SER A 356 -129.20 -48.18 -135.07
C SER A 356 -129.98 -47.05 -134.34
N LYS A 357 -131.27 -46.97 -134.74
CA LYS A 357 -132.38 -46.05 -134.39
C LYS A 357 -133.26 -46.61 -133.24
N ALA A 358 -134.19 -45.76 -132.74
CA ALA A 358 -135.48 -46.01 -132.02
C ALA A 358 -135.41 -45.96 -130.47
N LYS A 359 -136.39 -45.47 -129.66
CA LYS A 359 -137.68 -44.75 -129.77
C LYS A 359 -138.23 -44.48 -128.33
N GLY A 360 -138.96 -43.36 -128.10
CA GLY A 360 -139.85 -43.07 -126.93
C GLY A 360 -139.15 -42.43 -125.70
N GLY A 361 -139.51 -41.28 -125.12
CA GLY A 361 -140.82 -40.71 -124.74
C GLY A 361 -141.15 -41.15 -123.28
N LYS A 362 -141.60 -40.35 -122.28
CA LYS A 362 -142.03 -38.95 -122.12
C LYS A 362 -142.32 -38.70 -120.60
N LYS A 363 -142.03 -37.48 -120.10
CA LYS A 363 -142.62 -36.68 -118.98
C LYS A 363 -142.88 -37.24 -117.56
N GLY A 364 -142.26 -36.54 -116.60
CA GLY A 364 -142.90 -35.98 -115.38
C GLY A 364 -141.93 -35.02 -114.65
N LYS A 365 -142.45 -33.97 -113.99
CA LYS A 365 -141.85 -32.62 -113.91
C LYS A 365 -141.98 -31.98 -112.52
N ARG A 366 -140.89 -31.44 -111.95
CA ARG A 366 -140.72 -30.24 -111.06
C ARG A 366 -139.30 -30.32 -110.44
N LYS A 367 -138.28 -29.49 -110.65
CA LYS A 367 -137.98 -28.07 -111.01
C LYS A 367 -137.81 -27.11 -109.79
N GLY A 368 -136.54 -26.85 -109.47
CA GLY A 368 -135.92 -25.72 -108.72
C GLY A 368 -134.49 -26.13 -108.34
N LYS A 369 -133.36 -25.82 -109.01
CA LYS A 369 -132.73 -24.59 -109.57
C LYS A 369 -132.32 -23.59 -108.46
N GLY A 370 -131.04 -23.34 -108.15
CA GLY A 370 -129.79 -23.91 -108.67
C GLY A 370 -128.50 -23.22 -108.16
N LYS A 371 -127.37 -23.67 -108.76
CA LYS A 371 -126.02 -23.05 -108.93
C LYS A 371 -125.26 -22.65 -107.65
N LYS A 372 -123.96 -22.91 -107.51
CA LYS A 372 -122.95 -23.71 -108.23
C LYS A 372 -121.79 -23.82 -107.21
N LYS A 373 -121.14 -25.00 -107.19
CA LYS A 373 -120.08 -25.40 -106.27
C LYS A 373 -119.01 -24.35 -106.01
#